data_AF-A0A7W9DQP1-F1
#
_entry.id   AF-A0A7W9DQP1-F1
#
_cell.length_a   1.000
_cell.length_b   1.000
_cell.length_c   1.000
_cell.angle_alpha   90.00
_cell.angle_beta   90.00
_cell.angle_gamma   90.00
#
_symmetry.space_group_name_H-M   'P 1'
#
loop_
_entity.id
_entity.type
_entity.pdbx_description
1 polymer ?
#
loop_
_entity_poly.entity_id
_entity_poly.type
_entity_poly.pdbx_seq_one_letter_code
_entity_poly.pdbx_strand_id
1 'polypeptide(L)'
;MTRGAKAVVEATGVPRTTLMRWVEEGLLQPRPRGRGTPQEWPAAEVAIAVLLARLVAAGMHTAPAAAVARTVVAFGLDEVELGQGLTLKIAPPPI
;
A
#
# COMPACT_ATOMS: atom_id res chain seq x y z
N MET A 1 10.67 -12.35 -1.63
CA MET A 1 10.16 -12.69 -2.99
C MET A 1 9.59 -11.41 -3.61
N THR A 2 10.04 -11.02 -4.80
CA THR A 2 9.61 -9.79 -5.49
C THR A 2 8.42 -10.07 -6.38
N ARG A 3 7.45 -9.16 -6.45
CA ARG A 3 6.22 -9.32 -7.26
C ARG A 3 6.22 -8.37 -8.45
N GLY A 4 5.52 -8.76 -9.51
CA GLY A 4 5.19 -7.86 -10.62
C GLY A 4 3.87 -7.11 -10.35
N ALA A 5 3.63 -6.01 -11.06
CA ALA A 5 2.43 -5.18 -10.89
C ALA A 5 1.10 -5.97 -10.97
N LYS A 6 1.02 -7.03 -11.80
CA LYS A 6 -0.16 -7.91 -11.86
C LYS A 6 -0.47 -8.56 -10.51
N ALA A 7 0.53 -9.09 -9.82
CA ALA A 7 0.34 -9.72 -8.52
C ALA A 7 0.00 -8.71 -7.41
N VAL A 8 0.33 -7.43 -7.60
CA VAL A 8 -0.08 -6.35 -6.69
C VAL A 8 -1.53 -5.96 -6.94
N VAL A 9 -1.97 -5.91 -8.21
CA VAL A 9 -3.38 -5.74 -8.58
C VAL A 9 -4.23 -6.86 -7.97
N GLU A 10 -3.80 -8.12 -8.10
CA GLU A 10 -4.50 -9.27 -7.51
C GLU A 10 -4.56 -9.18 -5.97
N ALA A 11 -3.47 -8.74 -5.32
CA ALA A 11 -3.42 -8.63 -3.86
C ALA A 11 -4.26 -7.47 -3.30
N THR A 12 -4.37 -6.37 -4.05
CA THR A 12 -5.08 -5.16 -3.61
C THR A 12 -6.54 -5.15 -4.05
N GLY A 13 -6.89 -5.87 -5.12
CA GLY A 13 -8.18 -5.77 -5.81
C GLY A 13 -8.38 -4.44 -6.56
N VAL A 14 -7.36 -3.58 -6.58
CA VAL A 14 -7.44 -2.23 -7.17
C VAL A 14 -7.11 -2.29 -8.66
N PRO A 15 -7.86 -1.58 -9.54
CA PRO A 15 -7.54 -1.52 -10.96
C PRO A 15 -6.10 -1.06 -11.21
N ARG A 16 -5.46 -1.65 -12.23
CA ARG A 16 -4.08 -1.30 -12.60
C ARG A 16 -3.89 0.20 -12.83
N THR A 17 -4.87 0.87 -13.42
CA THR A 17 -4.85 2.32 -13.66
C THR A 17 -4.75 3.11 -12.36
N THR A 18 -5.54 2.74 -11.35
CA THR A 18 -5.50 3.34 -10.02
C THR A 18 -4.17 3.06 -9.31
N LEU A 19 -3.66 1.82 -9.42
CA LEU A 19 -2.35 1.46 -8.86
C LEU A 19 -1.22 2.30 -9.47
N MET A 20 -1.22 2.47 -10.79
CA MET A 20 -0.23 3.29 -11.48
C MET A 20 -0.35 4.78 -11.12
N ARG A 21 -1.58 5.29 -10.98
CA ARG A 21 -1.81 6.66 -10.50
C ARG A 21 -1.19 6.87 -9.11
N TRP A 22 -1.34 5.92 -8.19
CA TRP A 22 -0.68 6.01 -6.87
C TRP A 22 0.85 6.00 -6.95
N VAL A 23 1.43 5.35 -7.96
CA VAL A 23 2.87 5.42 -8.23
C VAL A 23 3.26 6.79 -8.78
N GLU A 24 2.48 7.33 -9.72
CA GLU A 24 2.69 8.67 -10.29
C GLU A 24 2.56 9.78 -9.23
N GLU A 25 1.63 9.64 -8.29
CA GLU A 25 1.44 10.52 -7.14
C GLU A 25 2.52 10.31 -6.04
N GLY A 26 3.42 9.34 -6.19
CA GLY A 26 4.49 9.05 -5.23
C GLY A 26 4.03 8.34 -3.95
N LEU A 27 2.77 7.92 -3.88
CA LEU A 27 2.20 7.18 -2.75
C LEU A 27 2.77 5.76 -2.66
N LEU A 28 3.11 5.17 -3.81
CA LEU A 28 3.78 3.88 -3.95
C LEU A 28 5.10 4.03 -4.71
N GLN A 29 6.11 3.27 -4.31
CA GLN A 29 7.49 3.43 -4.79
C GLN A 29 8.08 2.09 -5.24
N PRO A 30 7.55 1.48 -6.32
CA PRO A 30 8.17 0.30 -6.90
C PRO A 30 9.56 0.63 -7.47
N ARG A 31 10.46 -0.35 -7.48
CA ARG A 31 11.83 -0.16 -7.98
C ARG A 31 11.85 -0.26 -9.51
N PRO A 32 12.49 0.68 -10.21
CA PRO A 32 12.72 0.55 -11.64
C PRO A 32 13.74 -0.58 -11.90
N ARG A 33 13.50 -1.41 -12.92
CA ARG A 33 14.46 -2.45 -13.37
C ARG A 33 15.24 -2.09 -14.63
N GLY A 34 15.01 -0.90 -15.19
CA GLY A 34 15.59 -0.46 -16.46
C GLY A 34 14.53 -0.13 -17.51
N ARG A 35 14.97 0.40 -18.65
CA ARG A 35 14.09 0.82 -19.74
C ARG A 35 13.42 -0.40 -20.38
N GLY A 36 12.09 -0.41 -20.45
CA GLY A 36 11.31 -1.50 -21.08
C GLY A 36 11.07 -2.73 -20.21
N THR A 37 11.64 -2.80 -19.00
CA THR A 37 11.40 -3.91 -18.07
C THR A 37 10.27 -3.60 -17.08
N PRO A 38 9.44 -4.59 -16.69
CA PRO A 38 8.44 -4.40 -15.65
C PRO A 38 9.06 -3.92 -14.33
N GLN A 39 8.37 -3.01 -13.66
CA GLN A 39 8.73 -2.54 -12.32
C GLN A 39 8.79 -3.71 -11.32
N GLU A 40 9.74 -3.63 -10.40
CA GLU A 40 9.86 -4.56 -9.29
C GLU A 40 9.11 -4.03 -8.07
N TRP A 41 8.30 -4.87 -7.44
CA TRP A 41 7.58 -4.51 -6.22
C TRP A 41 8.20 -5.23 -5.01
N PRO A 42 8.95 -4.50 -4.15
CA PRO A 42 9.43 -5.02 -2.87
C PRO A 42 8.26 -5.48 -1.98
N ALA A 43 8.48 -6.49 -1.15
CA ALA A 43 7.45 -7.02 -0.26
C ALA A 43 6.82 -5.94 0.64
N ALA A 44 7.63 -4.99 1.12
CA ALA A 44 7.14 -3.85 1.89
C ALA A 44 6.19 -2.95 1.09
N GLU A 45 6.51 -2.62 -0.17
CA GLU A 45 5.62 -1.82 -1.03
C GLU A 45 4.34 -2.57 -1.41
N VAL A 46 4.40 -3.90 -1.52
CA VAL A 46 3.19 -4.72 -1.66
C VAL A 46 2.31 -4.62 -0.41
N ALA A 47 2.90 -4.72 0.78
CA ALA A 47 2.16 -4.58 2.05
C ALA A 47 1.55 -3.17 2.19
N ILE A 48 2.30 -2.13 1.84
CA ILE A 48 1.82 -0.74 1.81
C ILE A 48 0.63 -0.61 0.85
N ALA A 49 0.75 -1.14 -0.38
CA ALA A 49 -0.33 -1.07 -1.36
C ALA A 49 -1.61 -1.78 -0.89
N VAL A 50 -1.48 -2.94 -0.24
CA VAL A 50 -2.62 -3.68 0.35
C VAL A 50 -3.30 -2.88 1.45
N LEU A 51 -2.52 -2.32 2.38
CA LEU A 51 -3.08 -1.54 3.47
C LEU A 51 -3.69 -0.22 2.99
N LEU A 52 -3.02 0.48 2.06
CA LEU A 52 -3.54 1.67 1.39
C LEU A 52 -4.89 1.39 0.73
N ALA A 53 -5.01 0.30 -0.02
CA ALA A 53 -6.27 -0.07 -0.66
C ALA A 53 -7.40 -0.29 0.36
N ARG A 54 -7.11 -0.94 1.49
CA ARG A 54 -8.09 -1.16 2.57
C ARG A 54 -8.51 0.15 3.24
N LEU A 55 -7.56 1.03 3.53
CA LEU A 55 -7.83 2.33 4.15
C LEU A 55 -8.68 3.21 3.24
N VAL A 56 -8.36 3.24 1.94
CA VAL A 56 -9.15 3.99 0.94
C VAL A 56 -10.55 3.38 0.78
N ALA A 57 -10.68 2.05 0.77
CA ALA A 57 -11.98 1.38 0.76
C ALA A 57 -12.81 1.68 2.01
N ALA A 58 -12.17 1.93 3.16
CA ALA A 58 -12.81 2.39 4.39
C ALA A 58 -13.16 3.89 4.39
N GLY A 59 -12.90 4.61 3.30
CA GLY A 59 -13.25 6.03 3.13
C GLY A 59 -12.13 7.01 3.50
N MET A 60 -10.94 6.54 3.85
CA MET A 60 -9.80 7.43 4.13
C MET A 60 -9.29 8.07 2.83
N HIS A 61 -8.94 9.36 2.90
CA HIS A 61 -8.29 10.03 1.78
C HIS A 61 -6.95 9.38 1.44
N THR A 62 -6.62 9.31 0.15
CA THR A 62 -5.49 8.53 -0.38
C THR A 62 -4.14 8.92 0.21
N ALA A 63 -3.84 10.23 0.30
CA ALA A 63 -2.57 10.73 0.80
C ALA A 63 -2.34 10.41 2.30
N PRO A 64 -3.25 10.74 3.23
CA PRO A 64 -3.07 10.35 4.63
C PRO A 64 -3.13 8.82 4.82
N ALA A 65 -3.94 8.10 4.03
CA ALA A 65 -3.93 6.63 4.04
C ALA A 65 -2.57 6.06 3.65
N ALA A 66 -1.89 6.63 2.66
CA ALA A 66 -0.56 6.19 2.24
C ALA A 66 0.49 6.48 3.32
N ALA A 67 0.42 7.62 3.99
CA ALA A 67 1.30 7.95 5.11
C ALA A 67 1.12 6.95 6.26
N VAL A 68 -0.12 6.66 6.66
CA VAL A 68 -0.42 5.66 7.68
C VAL A 68 0.09 4.28 7.27
N ALA A 69 -0.21 3.84 6.05
CA ALA A 69 0.23 2.54 5.55
C ALA A 69 1.75 2.39 5.56
N ARG A 70 2.49 3.44 5.18
CA ARG A 70 3.96 3.46 5.24
C ARG A 70 4.46 3.38 6.67
N THR A 71 3.92 4.18 7.58
CA THR A 71 4.31 4.16 9.00
C THR A 71 4.10 2.78 9.60
N VAL A 72 2.92 2.19 9.40
CA VAL A 72 2.59 0.85 9.87
C VAL A 72 3.59 -0.18 9.40
N VAL A 73 3.86 -0.22 8.09
CA VAL A 73 4.73 -1.25 7.50
C VAL A 73 6.19 -1.03 7.87
N ALA A 74 6.65 0.22 7.94
CA ALA A 74 8.03 0.55 8.28
C ALA A 74 8.37 0.20 9.73
N PHE A 75 7.43 0.39 10.66
CA PHE A 75 7.63 0.17 12.09
C PHE A 75 7.02 -1.14 12.61
N GLY A 76 6.31 -1.89 11.77
CA GLY A 76 5.65 -3.14 12.16
C GLY A 76 4.58 -2.93 13.23
N LEU A 77 3.77 -1.88 13.09
CA LEU A 77 2.76 -1.50 14.08
C LEU A 77 1.45 -2.25 13.86
N ASP A 78 0.90 -2.80 14.93
CA ASP A 78 -0.45 -3.39 14.91
C ASP A 78 -1.54 -2.36 15.30
N GLU A 79 -1.12 -1.21 15.84
CA GLU A 79 -2.00 -0.15 16.32
C GLU A 79 -1.38 1.24 16.06
N VAL A 80 -2.20 2.19 15.57
CA VAL A 80 -1.77 3.57 15.28
C VAL A 80 -2.85 4.55 15.73
N GLU A 81 -2.47 5.51 16.60
CA GLU A 81 -3.32 6.66 16.93
C GLU A 81 -3.31 7.66 15.77
N LEU A 82 -4.49 7.95 15.22
CA LEU A 82 -4.66 8.90 14.11
C LEU A 82 -4.99 10.32 14.61
N GLY A 83 -5.47 10.41 15.84
CA GLY A 83 -5.85 11.64 16.53
C GLY A 83 -6.50 11.31 17.87
N GLN A 84 -6.77 12.32 18.68
CA GLN A 84 -7.27 12.12 20.04
C GLN A 84 -8.54 11.26 20.05
N GLY A 85 -8.46 10.10 20.71
CA GLY A 85 -9.57 9.15 20.83
C GLY A 85 -9.87 8.33 19.57
N LEU A 86 -9.05 8.43 18.52
CA LEU A 86 -9.18 7.68 17.28
C LEU A 86 -7.95 6.80 17.04
N THR A 87 -8.18 5.49 17.11
CA THR A 87 -7.11 4.49 16.94
C THR A 87 -7.46 3.50 15.85
N LEU A 88 -6.50 3.27 14.94
CA LEU A 88 -6.56 2.25 13.92
C LEU A 88 -5.92 0.97 14.45
N LYS A 89 -6.65 -0.14 14.42
CA LYS A 89 -6.13 -1.48 14.71
C LYS A 89 -5.99 -2.28 13.43
N ILE A 90 -4.86 -2.96 13.29
CA ILE A 90 -4.50 -3.70 12.08
C ILE A 90 -4.53 -5.17 12.42
N ALA A 91 -5.63 -5.82 12.03
CA ALA A 91 -5.76 -7.26 12.20
C ALA A 91 -4.97 -7.99 11.10
N PRO A 92 -4.41 -9.18 11.43
CA PRO A 92 -3.86 -10.06 10.40
C PRO A 92 -4.96 -10.41 9.38
N PRO A 93 -4.58 -10.66 8.11
CA PRO A 93 -5.56 -11.10 7.11
C PRO A 93 -6.25 -12.39 7.56
N PRO A 94 -7.56 -12.55 7.28
CA PRO A 94 -8.27 -13.79 7.56
C PRO A 94 -7.61 -14.94 6.79
N ILE A 95 -7.44 -16.09 7.46
CA ILE A 95 -6.87 -17.33 6.91
C ILE A 95 -7.93 -18.01 6.03
#